data_AF-A0A7V3UQ99-F1
#
_entry.id   AF-A0A7V3UQ99-F1
#
_cell.length_a   1.000
_cell.length_b   1.000
_cell.length_c   1.000
_cell.angle_alpha   90.00
_cell.angle_beta   90.00
_cell.angle_gamma   90.00
#
_symmetry.space_group_name_H-M   'P 1'
#
loop_
_entity.id
_entity.type
_entity.pdbx_description
1 polymer ?
#
loop_
_entity_poly.entity_id
_entity_poly.type
_entity_poly.pdbx_seq_one_letter_code
_entity_poly.pdbx_strand_id
1 'polypeptide(L)'
;MRRKFFFIFLVLFFGILLGSAFAQQAPGDQPVEYRAFPLIGSRVAVWIAAQLHIMFGAFILGVPIFAVIVEFIGFFTRDPYDKQRYDRLAREFTKLLLIAFSATAIWGAILTFLFIGLYPKFFNYMTNIFAPTMWAYAFLFFGETFTLYLYWYGWDWLQGRKKKFHLALGVLLNLFGTTLLFIADSWATFQMTPSGIDEKGNLVSLWGAIHNYAWMPLNIHRLIANVVFGGSIAAAYAAFRFLSAETEEERAHYDWMGYIGNFIAIQAFIVLPFAGYYFGREIYAYDQQLGITMMGGFLSWLWIIQAILIGIIFLSSNYYLWIGMERIPGAERYRMYTRLILLVLIVGTLVWATPHSLVASLEEARKMGGAHHPLLGV
;
A
#
# COMPACT_ATOMS: atom_id res chain seq x y z
N MET A 1 -1.05 -29.42 -1.60
CA MET A 1 -1.26 -28.07 -1.05
C MET A 1 -2.35 -27.27 -1.78
N ARG A 2 -2.31 -27.16 -3.13
CA ARG A 2 -3.33 -26.45 -3.94
C ARG A 2 -4.80 -26.87 -3.72
N ARG A 3 -5.08 -28.18 -3.58
CA ARG A 3 -6.46 -28.68 -3.35
C ARG A 3 -7.03 -28.32 -1.98
N LYS A 4 -6.21 -28.28 -0.92
CA LYS A 4 -6.66 -27.91 0.44
C LYS A 4 -6.98 -26.42 0.53
N PHE A 5 -6.19 -25.58 -0.15
CA PHE A 5 -6.45 -24.14 -0.24
C PHE A 5 -7.73 -23.83 -1.02
N PHE A 6 -7.96 -24.53 -2.13
CA PHE A 6 -9.20 -24.42 -2.90
C PHE A 6 -10.43 -24.88 -2.10
N PHE A 7 -10.28 -25.93 -1.27
CA PHE A 7 -11.35 -26.43 -0.42
C PHE A 7 -11.66 -25.46 0.75
N ILE A 8 -10.64 -24.86 1.36
CA ILE A 8 -10.82 -23.81 2.38
C ILE A 8 -11.47 -22.57 1.76
N PHE A 9 -11.06 -22.18 0.55
CA PHE A 9 -11.70 -21.11 -0.21
C PHE A 9 -13.17 -21.42 -0.48
N LEU A 10 -13.51 -22.64 -0.94
CA LEU A 10 -14.90 -23.08 -1.13
C LEU A 10 -15.70 -23.04 0.17
N VAL A 11 -15.11 -23.49 1.29
CA VAL A 11 -15.78 -23.48 2.60
C VAL A 11 -15.99 -22.06 3.13
N LEU A 12 -15.04 -21.14 2.92
CA LEU A 12 -15.19 -19.73 3.29
C LEU A 12 -16.17 -19.00 2.34
N PHE A 13 -16.10 -19.28 1.04
CA PHE A 13 -16.98 -18.71 0.02
C PHE A 13 -18.43 -19.13 0.23
N PHE A 14 -18.68 -20.43 0.44
CA PHE A 14 -20.01 -20.94 0.80
C PHE A 14 -20.41 -20.58 2.23
N GLY A 15 -19.47 -20.50 3.17
CA GLY A 15 -19.75 -20.06 4.55
C GLY A 15 -20.21 -18.61 4.62
N ILE A 16 -19.68 -17.73 3.76
CA ILE A 16 -20.11 -16.32 3.65
C ILE A 16 -21.45 -16.23 2.92
N LEU A 17 -21.65 -16.99 1.83
CA LEU A 17 -22.95 -17.05 1.11
C LEU A 17 -24.07 -17.61 2.00
N LEU A 18 -23.80 -18.66 2.77
CA LEU A 18 -24.75 -19.25 3.72
C LEU A 18 -24.96 -18.33 4.92
N GLY A 19 -23.91 -17.68 5.44
CA GLY A 19 -24.03 -16.68 6.52
C GLY A 19 -24.92 -15.50 6.13
N SER A 20 -24.89 -15.07 4.86
CA SER A 20 -25.83 -14.06 4.34
C SER A 20 -27.25 -14.56 4.11
N ALA A 21 -27.45 -15.88 3.98
CA ALA A 21 -28.77 -16.51 3.91
C ALA A 21 -29.39 -16.75 5.30
N PHE A 22 -28.57 -16.86 6.36
CA PHE A 22 -29.00 -17.03 7.76
C PHE A 22 -29.07 -15.71 8.56
N ALA A 23 -28.74 -14.57 7.97
CA ALA A 23 -29.04 -13.28 8.57
C ALA A 23 -30.56 -13.07 8.55
N GLN A 24 -31.21 -13.39 9.67
CA GLN A 24 -32.63 -13.22 9.96
C GLN A 24 -33.29 -12.14 9.08
N GLN A 25 -34.20 -12.58 8.21
CA GLN A 25 -35.24 -11.72 7.68
C GLN A 25 -36.00 -11.16 8.88
N ALA A 26 -35.74 -9.89 9.20
CA ALA A 26 -36.56 -9.16 10.14
C ALA A 26 -38.01 -9.16 9.58
N PRO A 27 -39.03 -9.49 10.39
CA PRO A 27 -40.41 -9.40 9.94
C PRO A 27 -40.77 -7.92 9.78
N GLY A 28 -40.85 -7.44 8.55
CA GLY A 28 -41.27 -6.10 8.20
C GLY A 28 -40.73 -5.65 6.85
N ASP A 29 -41.59 -5.05 6.02
CA ASP A 29 -41.38 -4.54 4.65
C ASP A 29 -40.30 -3.45 4.49
N GLN A 30 -39.42 -3.26 5.47
CA GLN A 30 -38.35 -2.27 5.41
C GLN A 30 -37.05 -2.94 4.92
N PRO A 31 -36.43 -2.46 3.83
CA PRO A 31 -35.17 -3.01 3.36
C PRO A 31 -34.10 -2.85 4.46
N VAL A 32 -33.54 -3.97 4.93
CA VAL A 32 -32.50 -3.97 5.96
C VAL A 32 -31.28 -3.20 5.46
N GLU A 33 -31.03 -2.02 6.04
CA GLU A 33 -30.00 -1.09 5.56
C GLU A 33 -28.56 -1.57 5.81
N TYR A 34 -28.34 -2.25 6.94
CA TYR A 34 -27.06 -2.80 7.36
C TYR A 34 -27.27 -4.14 8.08
N ARG A 35 -26.40 -5.11 7.83
CA ARG A 35 -26.46 -6.45 8.47
C ARG A 35 -25.27 -6.64 9.38
N ALA A 36 -25.45 -7.39 10.46
CA ALA A 36 -24.39 -7.73 11.41
C ALA A 36 -23.64 -8.99 10.96
N PHE A 37 -22.30 -8.93 10.92
CA PHE A 37 -21.47 -10.12 10.77
C PHE A 37 -21.37 -10.86 12.12
N PRO A 38 -21.47 -12.20 12.16
CA PRO A 38 -21.46 -12.96 13.40
C PRO A 38 -20.19 -12.71 14.24
N LEU A 39 -20.35 -12.65 15.57
CA LEU A 39 -19.31 -12.60 16.60
C LEU A 39 -18.42 -11.33 16.64
N ILE A 40 -17.88 -10.90 15.51
CA ILE A 40 -16.89 -9.81 15.43
C ILE A 40 -17.47 -8.48 14.93
N GLY A 41 -18.70 -8.50 14.41
CA GLY A 41 -19.36 -7.32 13.85
C GLY A 41 -18.86 -6.91 12.46
N SER A 42 -19.72 -6.23 11.72
CA SER A 42 -19.51 -5.95 10.28
C SER A 42 -18.36 -5.01 10.00
N ARG A 43 -18.14 -4.02 10.89
CA ARG A 43 -17.04 -3.06 10.77
C ARG A 43 -15.68 -3.77 10.82
N VAL A 44 -15.51 -4.70 11.77
CA VAL A 44 -14.25 -5.43 11.94
C VAL A 44 -14.05 -6.41 10.78
N ALA A 45 -15.11 -7.12 10.37
CA ALA A 45 -15.04 -8.04 9.22
C ALA A 45 -14.61 -7.31 7.93
N VAL A 46 -15.23 -6.17 7.62
CA VAL A 46 -14.85 -5.34 6.46
C VAL A 46 -13.44 -4.78 6.62
N TRP A 47 -13.06 -4.32 7.81
CA TRP A 47 -11.70 -3.82 8.06
C TRP A 47 -10.64 -4.88 7.80
N ILE A 48 -10.82 -6.12 8.28
CA ILE A 48 -9.88 -7.23 8.03
C ILE A 48 -9.74 -7.49 6.53
N ALA A 49 -10.86 -7.62 5.82
CA ALA A 49 -10.84 -7.90 4.39
C ALA A 49 -10.20 -6.76 3.59
N ALA A 50 -10.54 -5.51 3.91
CA ALA A 50 -9.95 -4.32 3.28
C ALA A 50 -8.45 -4.22 3.55
N GLN A 51 -8.01 -4.49 4.78
CA GLN A 51 -6.61 -4.42 5.18
C GLN A 51 -5.77 -5.48 4.48
N LEU A 52 -6.28 -6.71 4.33
CA LEU A 52 -5.58 -7.76 3.59
C LEU A 52 -5.57 -7.45 2.09
N HIS A 53 -6.69 -7.01 1.54
CA HIS A 53 -6.77 -6.62 0.13
C HIS A 53 -5.77 -5.51 -0.21
N ILE A 54 -5.71 -4.43 0.59
CA ILE A 54 -4.80 -3.30 0.32
C ILE A 54 -3.32 -3.70 0.49
N MET A 55 -2.98 -4.57 1.43
CA MET A 55 -1.59 -5.02 1.63
C MET A 55 -1.08 -5.83 0.43
N PHE A 56 -1.88 -6.77 -0.08
CA PHE A 56 -1.50 -7.49 -1.31
C PHE A 56 -1.60 -6.60 -2.55
N GLY A 57 -2.58 -5.69 -2.62
CA GLY A 57 -2.70 -4.72 -3.72
C GLY A 57 -1.51 -3.77 -3.80
N ALA A 58 -1.02 -3.27 -2.67
CA ALA A 58 0.18 -2.45 -2.59
C ALA A 58 1.41 -3.19 -3.14
N PHE A 59 1.55 -4.47 -2.80
CA PHE A 59 2.62 -5.32 -3.32
C PHE A 59 2.53 -5.52 -4.84
N ILE A 60 1.33 -5.80 -5.37
CA ILE A 60 1.12 -5.96 -6.82
C ILE A 60 1.39 -4.67 -7.57
N LEU A 61 1.13 -3.50 -7.00
CA LEU A 61 1.46 -2.26 -7.68
C LEU A 61 2.95 -1.93 -7.60
N GLY A 62 3.58 -2.16 -6.44
CA GLY A 62 4.98 -1.79 -6.23
C GLY A 62 5.97 -2.64 -7.02
N VAL A 63 5.81 -3.96 -6.99
CA VAL A 63 6.80 -4.90 -7.54
C VAL A 63 6.98 -4.86 -9.06
N PRO A 64 5.92 -4.76 -9.89
CA PRO A 64 6.09 -4.69 -11.34
C PRO A 64 6.81 -3.40 -11.78
N ILE A 65 6.68 -2.29 -11.04
CA ILE A 65 7.33 -1.03 -11.37
C ILE A 65 8.84 -1.24 -11.41
N PHE A 66 9.41 -1.74 -10.31
CA PHE A 66 10.85 -1.95 -10.26
C PHE A 66 11.31 -3.21 -11.00
N ALA A 67 10.48 -4.25 -11.15
CA ALA A 67 10.83 -5.40 -11.98
C ALA A 67 11.05 -4.97 -13.45
N VAL A 68 10.19 -4.10 -13.97
CA VAL A 68 10.33 -3.56 -15.34
C VAL A 68 11.51 -2.61 -15.44
N ILE A 69 11.76 -1.77 -14.43
CA ILE A 69 12.97 -0.92 -14.39
C ILE A 69 14.24 -1.77 -14.44
N VAL A 70 14.33 -2.81 -13.61
CA VAL A 70 15.46 -3.75 -13.58
C VAL A 70 15.61 -4.46 -14.93
N GLU A 71 14.51 -4.86 -15.56
CA GLU A 71 14.55 -5.45 -16.90
C GLU A 71 15.04 -4.45 -17.97
N PHE A 72 14.62 -3.19 -17.90
CA PHE A 72 15.13 -2.12 -18.77
C PHE A 72 16.63 -1.90 -18.58
N ILE A 73 17.12 -1.88 -17.34
CA ILE A 73 18.55 -1.78 -17.04
C ILE A 73 19.28 -2.98 -17.66
N GLY A 74 18.78 -4.19 -17.48
CA GLY A 74 19.33 -5.40 -18.12
C GLY A 74 19.34 -5.32 -19.66
N PHE A 75 18.31 -4.74 -20.25
CA PHE A 75 18.22 -4.56 -21.71
C PHE A 75 19.29 -3.62 -22.27
N PHE A 76 19.63 -2.55 -21.55
CA PHE A 76 20.66 -1.58 -21.96
C PHE A 76 22.09 -1.96 -21.49
N THR A 77 22.22 -2.94 -20.62
CA THR A 77 23.52 -3.42 -20.12
C THR A 77 24.29 -4.16 -21.21
N ARG A 78 25.55 -3.78 -21.42
CA ARG A 78 26.43 -4.36 -22.45
C ARG A 78 27.12 -5.64 -21.99
N ASP A 79 27.51 -5.70 -20.72
CA ASP A 79 28.19 -6.85 -20.16
C ASP A 79 27.22 -8.06 -20.09
N PRO A 80 27.56 -9.21 -20.69
CA PRO A 80 26.68 -10.38 -20.70
C PRO A 80 26.37 -10.94 -19.30
N TYR A 81 27.32 -10.86 -18.37
CA TYR A 81 27.16 -11.34 -17.00
C TYR A 81 26.17 -10.45 -16.24
N ASP A 82 26.37 -9.14 -16.26
CA ASP A 82 25.46 -8.20 -15.58
C ASP A 82 24.06 -8.22 -16.19
N LYS A 83 23.96 -8.35 -17.52
CA LYS A 83 22.67 -8.49 -18.20
C LYS A 83 21.87 -9.69 -17.68
N GLN A 84 22.50 -10.87 -17.62
CA GLN A 84 21.84 -12.08 -17.10
C GLN A 84 21.45 -11.92 -15.64
N ARG A 85 22.29 -11.26 -14.84
CA ARG A 85 22.03 -10.97 -13.44
C ARG A 85 20.79 -10.07 -13.25
N TYR A 86 20.64 -8.99 -14.02
CA TYR A 86 19.45 -8.14 -14.00
C TYR A 86 18.19 -8.87 -14.51
N ASP A 87 18.29 -9.60 -15.62
CA ASP A 87 17.16 -10.37 -16.16
C ASP A 87 16.68 -11.44 -15.15
N ARG A 88 17.60 -12.14 -14.49
CA ARG A 88 17.27 -13.11 -13.43
C ARG A 88 16.53 -12.45 -12.27
N LEU A 89 17.02 -11.30 -11.80
CA LEU A 89 16.40 -10.54 -10.72
C LEU A 89 14.98 -10.09 -11.08
N ALA A 90 14.79 -9.51 -12.26
CA ALA A 90 13.47 -9.08 -12.73
C ALA A 90 12.49 -10.26 -12.85
N ARG A 91 12.97 -11.42 -13.34
CA ARG A 91 12.16 -12.64 -13.40
C ARG A 91 11.73 -13.10 -12.01
N GLU A 92 12.66 -13.13 -11.05
CA GLU A 92 12.36 -13.56 -9.68
C GLU A 92 11.34 -12.65 -8.99
N PHE A 93 11.44 -11.33 -9.18
CA PHE A 93 10.40 -10.41 -8.70
C PHE A 93 9.04 -10.69 -9.31
N THR A 94 9.00 -10.94 -10.63
CA THR A 94 7.76 -11.25 -11.34
C THR A 94 7.12 -12.56 -10.85
N LYS A 95 7.93 -13.54 -10.42
CA LYS A 95 7.42 -14.79 -9.83
C LYS A 95 6.59 -14.56 -8.58
N LEU A 96 6.98 -13.59 -7.74
CA LEU A 96 6.26 -13.24 -6.51
C LEU A 96 4.89 -12.63 -6.81
N LEU A 97 4.75 -11.94 -7.95
CA LEU A 97 3.50 -11.27 -8.35
C LEU A 97 2.34 -12.25 -8.54
N LEU A 98 2.55 -13.41 -9.15
CA LEU A 98 1.43 -14.31 -9.48
C LEU A 98 0.64 -14.79 -8.27
N ILE A 99 1.35 -15.10 -7.18
CA ILE A 99 0.71 -15.57 -5.95
C ILE A 99 -0.02 -14.40 -5.28
N ALA A 100 0.63 -13.23 -5.21
CA ALA A 100 0.04 -12.04 -4.63
C ALA A 100 -1.17 -11.54 -5.42
N PHE A 101 -1.14 -11.63 -6.76
CA PHE A 101 -2.23 -11.29 -7.66
C PHE A 101 -3.48 -12.08 -7.36
N SER A 102 -3.34 -13.40 -7.29
CA SER A 102 -4.45 -14.30 -6.93
C SER A 102 -5.00 -13.98 -5.54
N ALA A 103 -4.13 -13.75 -4.55
CA ALA A 103 -4.54 -13.40 -3.20
C ALA A 103 -5.31 -12.07 -3.15
N THR A 104 -4.85 -11.06 -3.90
CA THR A 104 -5.52 -9.74 -3.98
C THR A 104 -6.89 -9.85 -4.60
N ALA A 105 -7.01 -10.59 -5.70
CA ALA A 105 -8.29 -10.82 -6.37
C ALA A 105 -9.30 -11.51 -5.43
N ILE A 106 -8.85 -12.52 -4.68
CA ILE A 106 -9.68 -13.23 -3.68
C ILE A 106 -10.14 -12.27 -2.59
N TRP A 107 -9.22 -11.52 -1.97
CA TRP A 107 -9.58 -10.58 -0.91
C TRP A 107 -10.42 -9.41 -1.41
N GLY A 108 -10.22 -8.97 -2.65
CA GLY A 108 -11.05 -7.96 -3.30
C GLY A 108 -12.47 -8.44 -3.55
N ALA A 109 -12.63 -9.68 -4.04
CA ALA A 109 -13.93 -10.31 -4.19
C ALA A 109 -14.65 -10.47 -2.83
N ILE A 110 -13.94 -10.96 -1.80
CA ILE A 110 -14.47 -11.05 -0.44
C ILE A 110 -14.93 -9.68 0.06
N LEU A 111 -14.11 -8.65 -0.11
CA LEU A 111 -14.45 -7.29 0.29
C LEU A 111 -15.73 -6.78 -0.41
N THR A 112 -15.84 -6.98 -1.73
CA THR A 112 -17.04 -6.63 -2.49
C THR A 112 -18.28 -7.36 -1.99
N PHE A 113 -18.19 -8.67 -1.74
CA PHE A 113 -19.31 -9.43 -1.18
C PHE A 113 -19.70 -8.98 0.23
N LEU A 114 -18.72 -8.59 1.06
CA LEU A 114 -19.00 -8.02 2.38
C LEU A 114 -19.72 -6.67 2.26
N PHE A 115 -19.36 -5.82 1.30
CA PHE A 115 -20.09 -4.57 1.07
C PHE A 115 -21.53 -4.82 0.59
N ILE A 116 -21.73 -5.72 -0.37
CA ILE A 116 -23.07 -6.09 -0.85
C ILE A 116 -23.93 -6.68 0.28
N GLY A 117 -23.35 -7.60 1.07
CA GLY A 117 -24.07 -8.35 2.08
C GLY A 117 -24.30 -7.58 3.38
N LEU A 118 -23.32 -6.80 3.84
CA LEU A 118 -23.36 -6.13 5.16
C LEU A 118 -23.67 -4.65 5.09
N TYR A 119 -23.33 -3.99 3.98
CA TYR A 119 -23.50 -2.54 3.76
C TYR A 119 -24.28 -2.20 2.48
N PRO A 120 -25.46 -2.81 2.24
CA PRO A 120 -26.17 -2.67 0.96
C PRO A 120 -26.55 -1.23 0.62
N LYS A 121 -27.01 -0.42 1.60
CA LYS A 121 -27.34 1.00 1.38
C LYS A 121 -26.14 1.80 0.87
N PHE A 122 -25.00 1.62 1.53
CA PHE A 122 -23.73 2.26 1.15
C PHE A 122 -23.26 1.80 -0.22
N PHE A 123 -23.23 0.48 -0.46
CA PHE A 123 -22.69 -0.05 -1.72
C PHE A 123 -23.57 0.33 -2.91
N ASN A 124 -24.90 0.36 -2.74
CA ASN A 124 -25.83 0.85 -3.76
C ASN A 124 -25.60 2.34 -4.07
N TYR A 125 -25.39 3.16 -3.04
CA TYR A 125 -25.08 4.57 -3.23
C TYR A 125 -23.77 4.78 -4.01
N MET A 126 -22.70 4.09 -3.60
CA MET A 126 -21.41 4.13 -4.31
C MET A 126 -21.53 3.65 -5.75
N THR A 127 -22.27 2.56 -5.99
CA THR A 127 -22.46 2.01 -7.34
C THR A 127 -23.27 2.97 -8.21
N ASN A 128 -24.30 3.63 -7.67
CA ASN A 128 -25.09 4.60 -8.43
C ASN A 128 -24.24 5.80 -8.88
N ILE A 129 -23.32 6.28 -8.04
CA ILE A 129 -22.42 7.39 -8.40
C ILE A 129 -21.34 6.92 -9.38
N PHE A 130 -20.67 5.81 -9.07
CA PHE A 130 -19.42 5.42 -9.71
C PHE A 130 -19.56 4.31 -10.76
N ALA A 131 -20.79 3.90 -11.14
CA ALA A 131 -21.03 2.82 -12.10
C ALA A 131 -20.13 2.87 -13.35
N PRO A 132 -19.94 4.02 -14.05
CA PRO A 132 -19.05 4.07 -15.22
C PRO A 132 -17.60 3.70 -14.88
N THR A 133 -17.09 4.19 -13.73
CA THR A 133 -15.72 3.89 -13.29
C THR A 133 -15.56 2.46 -12.79
N MET A 134 -16.61 1.86 -12.20
CA MET A 134 -16.59 0.45 -11.79
C MET A 134 -16.54 -0.50 -12.99
N TRP A 135 -17.24 -0.18 -14.09
CA TRP A 135 -17.09 -0.92 -15.34
C TRP A 135 -15.69 -0.77 -15.92
N ALA A 136 -15.16 0.45 -15.98
CA ALA A 136 -13.79 0.69 -16.43
C ALA A 136 -12.78 -0.09 -15.57
N TYR A 137 -12.95 -0.09 -14.25
CA TYR A 137 -12.14 -0.86 -13.32
C TYR A 137 -12.18 -2.36 -13.64
N ALA A 138 -13.36 -2.94 -13.88
CA ALA A 138 -13.48 -4.35 -14.24
C ALA A 138 -12.73 -4.68 -15.55
N PHE A 139 -12.88 -3.87 -16.59
CA PHE A 139 -12.17 -4.08 -17.87
C PHE A 139 -10.65 -3.94 -17.72
N LEU A 140 -10.18 -2.92 -16.99
CA LEU A 140 -8.76 -2.71 -16.72
C LEU A 140 -8.18 -3.84 -15.89
N PHE A 141 -8.94 -4.40 -14.94
CA PHE A 141 -8.51 -5.55 -14.15
C PHE A 141 -8.30 -6.81 -15.01
N PHE A 142 -9.17 -7.06 -15.98
CA PHE A 142 -8.94 -8.12 -16.98
C PHE A 142 -7.71 -7.84 -17.85
N GLY A 143 -7.52 -6.59 -18.28
CA GLY A 143 -6.34 -6.16 -19.04
C GLY A 143 -5.04 -6.34 -18.25
N GLU A 144 -5.03 -5.96 -16.98
CA GLU A 144 -3.93 -6.15 -16.04
C GLU A 144 -3.61 -7.65 -15.89
N THR A 145 -4.62 -8.46 -15.63
CA THR A 145 -4.47 -9.93 -15.50
C THR A 145 -3.88 -10.52 -16.76
N PHE A 146 -4.45 -10.21 -17.92
CA PHE A 146 -3.99 -10.72 -19.20
C PHE A 146 -2.52 -10.34 -19.46
N THR A 147 -2.19 -9.07 -19.23
CA THR A 147 -0.84 -8.54 -19.45
C THR A 147 0.16 -9.13 -18.47
N LEU A 148 -0.19 -9.30 -17.19
CA LEU A 148 0.64 -9.95 -16.17
C LEU A 148 0.96 -11.40 -16.57
N TYR A 149 -0.05 -12.16 -17.00
CA TYR A 149 0.13 -13.54 -17.42
C TYR A 149 0.97 -13.63 -18.69
N LEU A 150 0.73 -12.77 -19.68
CA LEU A 150 1.57 -12.69 -20.87
C LEU A 150 2.99 -12.27 -20.55
N TYR A 151 3.21 -11.37 -19.60
CA TYR A 151 4.55 -10.95 -19.18
C TYR A 151 5.27 -12.12 -18.49
N TRP A 152 4.63 -12.79 -17.53
CA TRP A 152 5.25 -13.92 -16.82
C TRP A 152 5.50 -15.14 -17.71
N TYR A 153 4.47 -15.66 -18.38
CA TYR A 153 4.61 -16.83 -19.26
C TYR A 153 5.32 -16.48 -20.58
N GLY A 154 5.34 -15.19 -20.91
CA GLY A 154 6.15 -14.56 -21.96
C GLY A 154 7.64 -14.70 -21.80
N TRP A 155 8.11 -14.92 -20.57
CA TRP A 155 9.49 -14.64 -20.20
C TRP A 155 10.49 -15.35 -21.11
N ASP A 156 10.32 -16.63 -21.42
CA ASP A 156 11.33 -17.36 -22.21
C ASP A 156 11.18 -17.15 -23.73
N TRP A 157 9.95 -17.07 -24.25
CA TRP A 157 9.70 -17.03 -25.70
C TRP A 157 9.66 -15.61 -26.30
N LEU A 158 9.54 -14.58 -25.46
CA LEU A 158 9.63 -13.17 -25.87
C LEU A 158 11.04 -12.58 -25.74
N GLN A 159 12.07 -13.40 -25.53
CA GLN A 159 13.46 -12.92 -25.51
C GLN A 159 14.01 -12.66 -26.93
N GLY A 160 15.24 -12.14 -26.98
CA GLY A 160 15.92 -11.84 -28.25
C GLY A 160 15.23 -10.72 -29.03
N ARG A 161 14.81 -11.01 -30.27
CA ARG A 161 14.16 -10.01 -31.15
C ARG A 161 12.85 -9.46 -30.60
N LYS A 162 12.17 -10.22 -29.73
CA LYS A 162 10.87 -9.88 -29.15
C LYS A 162 10.98 -9.19 -27.78
N LYS A 163 12.20 -8.96 -27.25
CA LYS A 163 12.40 -8.39 -25.90
C LYS A 163 11.73 -7.03 -25.72
N LYS A 164 11.68 -6.20 -26.76
CA LYS A 164 10.95 -4.92 -26.73
C LYS A 164 9.45 -5.10 -26.49
N PHE A 165 8.86 -6.17 -27.03
CA PHE A 165 7.45 -6.50 -26.78
C PHE A 165 7.25 -6.97 -25.34
N HIS A 166 8.17 -7.78 -24.79
CA HIS A 166 8.15 -8.15 -23.37
C HIS A 166 8.20 -6.93 -22.45
N LEU A 167 9.12 -5.99 -22.70
CA LEU A 167 9.21 -4.73 -21.97
C LEU A 167 7.93 -3.89 -22.10
N ALA A 168 7.34 -3.84 -23.30
CA ALA A 168 6.07 -3.13 -23.52
C ALA A 168 4.92 -3.74 -22.72
N LEU A 169 4.85 -5.08 -22.59
CA LEU A 169 3.90 -5.75 -21.69
C LEU A 169 4.13 -5.33 -20.23
N GLY A 170 5.39 -5.26 -19.79
CA GLY A 170 5.73 -4.76 -18.46
C GLY A 170 5.26 -3.32 -18.21
N VAL A 171 5.47 -2.42 -19.17
CA VAL A 171 4.98 -1.03 -19.09
C VAL A 171 3.45 -0.98 -19.07
N LEU A 172 2.79 -1.77 -19.92
CA LEU A 172 1.33 -1.85 -19.99
C LEU A 172 0.72 -2.40 -18.69
N LEU A 173 1.37 -3.38 -18.06
CA LEU A 173 0.99 -3.90 -16.76
C LEU A 173 0.99 -2.79 -15.70
N ASN A 174 2.06 -1.99 -15.65
CA ASN A 174 2.17 -0.88 -14.71
C ASN A 174 1.14 0.22 -14.99
N LEU A 175 0.84 0.49 -16.27
CA LEU A 175 -0.20 1.45 -16.66
C LEU A 175 -1.58 0.99 -16.17
N PHE A 176 -1.92 -0.28 -16.37
CA PHE A 176 -3.19 -0.83 -15.88
C PHE A 176 -3.28 -0.79 -14.36
N GLY A 177 -2.27 -1.31 -13.65
CA GLY A 177 -2.25 -1.28 -12.18
C GLY A 177 -2.36 0.14 -11.61
N THR A 178 -1.64 1.10 -12.19
CA THR A 178 -1.68 2.50 -11.73
C THR A 178 -3.03 3.14 -12.01
N THR A 179 -3.65 2.84 -13.15
CA THR A 179 -4.99 3.34 -13.47
C THR A 179 -6.04 2.75 -12.53
N LEU A 180 -5.93 1.45 -12.21
CA LEU A 180 -6.79 0.78 -11.23
C LEU A 180 -6.65 1.41 -9.84
N LEU A 181 -5.42 1.72 -9.41
CA LEU A 181 -5.16 2.47 -8.19
C LEU A 181 -5.95 3.79 -8.18
N PHE A 182 -5.79 4.60 -9.25
CA PHE A 182 -6.40 5.93 -9.31
C PHE A 182 -7.93 5.87 -9.31
N ILE A 183 -8.52 4.88 -9.98
CA ILE A 183 -9.96 4.66 -9.95
C ILE A 183 -10.41 4.24 -8.54
N ALA A 184 -9.76 3.26 -7.91
CA ALA A 184 -10.12 2.82 -6.57
C ALA A 184 -9.95 3.93 -5.52
N ASP A 185 -8.90 4.75 -5.65
CA ASP A 185 -8.66 5.91 -4.81
C ASP A 185 -9.74 6.97 -4.96
N SER A 186 -10.33 7.14 -6.14
CA SER A 186 -11.47 8.05 -6.31
C SER A 186 -12.65 7.64 -5.42
N TRP A 187 -12.91 6.34 -5.30
CA TRP A 187 -13.99 5.81 -4.45
C TRP A 187 -13.66 5.94 -2.96
N ALA A 188 -12.40 5.71 -2.58
CA ALA A 188 -11.95 5.83 -1.19
C ALA A 188 -11.95 7.29 -0.73
N THR A 189 -11.47 8.20 -1.57
CA THR A 189 -11.34 9.63 -1.26
C THR A 189 -12.66 10.36 -1.31
N PHE A 190 -13.60 9.94 -2.15
CA PHE A 190 -14.97 10.45 -2.11
C PHE A 190 -15.64 10.22 -0.74
N GLN A 191 -15.32 9.12 -0.07
CA GLN A 191 -15.82 8.85 1.29
C GLN A 191 -15.21 9.77 2.36
N MET A 192 -14.02 10.33 2.10
CA MET A 192 -13.32 11.23 3.02
C MET A 192 -13.68 12.69 2.77
N THR A 193 -13.69 13.10 1.51
CA THR A 193 -13.96 14.48 1.08
C THR A 193 -14.99 14.46 -0.05
N PRO A 194 -16.27 14.18 0.24
CA PRO A 194 -17.30 14.08 -0.79
C PRO A 194 -17.44 15.39 -1.57
N SER A 195 -17.58 15.28 -2.89
CA SER A 195 -17.70 16.40 -3.83
C SER A 195 -18.55 15.98 -5.03
N GLY A 196 -19.03 16.94 -5.82
CA GLY A 196 -19.84 16.65 -7.01
C GLY A 196 -21.23 16.08 -6.70
N ILE A 197 -21.72 16.24 -5.47
CA ILE A 197 -23.06 15.85 -5.02
C ILE A 197 -23.84 17.06 -4.48
N ASP A 198 -25.17 17.01 -4.54
CA ASP A 198 -26.04 18.02 -3.91
C ASP A 198 -26.23 17.77 -2.40
N GLU A 199 -26.93 18.66 -1.71
CA GLU A 199 -27.24 18.54 -0.26
C GLU A 199 -28.05 17.27 0.08
N LYS A 200 -28.75 16.69 -0.89
CA LYS A 200 -29.52 15.45 -0.73
C LYS A 200 -28.68 14.21 -1.06
N GLY A 201 -27.42 14.38 -1.47
CA GLY A 201 -26.51 13.31 -1.88
C GLY A 201 -26.68 12.84 -3.32
N ASN A 202 -27.47 13.52 -4.15
CA ASN A 202 -27.59 13.13 -5.56
C ASN A 202 -26.37 13.58 -6.34
N LEU A 203 -25.96 12.77 -7.31
CA LEU A 203 -24.84 13.09 -8.20
C LEU A 203 -25.16 14.31 -9.06
N VAL A 204 -24.31 15.33 -8.98
CA VAL A 204 -24.34 16.53 -9.83
C VAL A 204 -23.22 16.48 -10.86
N SER A 205 -22.03 16.00 -10.47
CA SER A 205 -20.86 15.88 -11.34
C SER A 205 -20.03 14.65 -10.98
N LEU A 206 -19.99 13.67 -11.90
CA LEU A 206 -19.13 12.49 -11.75
C LEU A 206 -17.66 12.88 -11.65
N TRP A 207 -17.20 13.83 -12.46
CA TRP A 207 -15.82 14.30 -12.38
C TRP A 207 -15.55 15.01 -11.05
N GLY A 208 -16.51 15.78 -10.52
CA GLY A 208 -16.39 16.38 -9.19
C GLY A 208 -16.30 15.35 -8.07
N ALA A 209 -17.01 14.22 -8.19
CA ALA A 209 -16.92 13.11 -7.24
C ALA A 209 -15.57 12.39 -7.32
N ILE A 210 -15.01 12.23 -8.52
CA ILE A 210 -13.69 11.62 -8.75
C ILE A 210 -12.57 12.55 -8.28
N HIS A 211 -12.54 13.77 -8.79
CA HIS A 211 -11.49 14.77 -8.55
C HIS A 211 -11.82 15.61 -7.30
N ASN A 212 -11.95 14.92 -6.17
CA ASN A 212 -12.12 15.54 -4.87
C ASN A 212 -10.76 15.96 -4.26
N TYR A 213 -10.80 16.72 -3.16
CA TYR A 213 -9.60 17.27 -2.48
C TYR A 213 -8.54 16.21 -2.16
N ALA A 214 -8.96 15.02 -1.74
CA ALA A 214 -8.07 13.95 -1.31
C ALA A 214 -7.53 13.09 -2.46
N TRP A 215 -8.11 13.15 -3.67
CA TRP A 215 -7.83 12.19 -4.76
C TRP A 215 -6.36 12.17 -5.22
N MET A 216 -5.86 13.28 -5.75
CA MET A 216 -4.47 13.34 -6.23
C MET A 216 -3.42 13.23 -5.13
N PRO A 217 -3.58 13.87 -3.95
CA PRO A 217 -2.66 13.67 -2.84
C PRO A 217 -2.58 12.21 -2.40
N LEU A 218 -3.72 11.50 -2.30
CA LEU A 218 -3.73 10.08 -1.96
C LEU A 218 -3.08 9.23 -3.05
N ASN A 219 -3.37 9.49 -4.33
CA ASN A 219 -2.75 8.77 -5.45
C ASN A 219 -1.22 8.86 -5.38
N ILE A 220 -0.68 10.07 -5.17
CA ILE A 220 0.77 10.29 -5.06
C ILE A 220 1.32 9.55 -3.83
N HIS A 221 0.66 9.71 -2.68
CA HIS A 221 1.06 9.05 -1.45
C HIS A 221 1.09 7.52 -1.59
N ARG A 222 0.03 6.92 -2.15
CA ARG A 222 -0.10 5.47 -2.33
C ARG A 222 0.88 4.95 -3.38
N LEU A 223 1.11 5.66 -4.48
CA LEU A 223 2.09 5.24 -5.48
C LEU A 223 3.49 5.10 -4.84
N ILE A 224 3.92 6.12 -4.09
CA ILE A 224 5.21 6.11 -3.40
C ILE A 224 5.23 5.02 -2.31
N ALA A 225 4.18 4.94 -1.48
CA ALA A 225 4.07 3.96 -0.42
C ALA A 225 4.10 2.51 -0.95
N ASN A 226 3.48 2.24 -2.10
CA ASN A 226 3.49 0.92 -2.72
C ASN A 226 4.89 0.54 -3.21
N VAL A 227 5.67 1.49 -3.73
CA VAL A 227 7.09 1.25 -4.08
C VAL A 227 7.93 0.94 -2.84
N VAL A 228 7.73 1.71 -1.76
CA VAL A 228 8.39 1.44 -0.46
C VAL A 228 8.06 0.03 0.01
N PHE A 229 6.77 -0.30 0.07
CA PHE A 229 6.28 -1.60 0.53
C PHE A 229 6.81 -2.75 -0.33
N GLY A 230 6.74 -2.63 -1.65
CA GLY A 230 7.26 -3.62 -2.59
C GLY A 230 8.77 -3.86 -2.42
N GLY A 231 9.56 -2.80 -2.29
CA GLY A 231 11.01 -2.88 -2.05
C GLY A 231 11.35 -3.52 -0.71
N SER A 232 10.61 -3.17 0.36
CA SER A 232 10.79 -3.77 1.68
C SER A 232 10.44 -5.25 1.72
N ILE A 233 9.35 -5.68 1.07
CA ILE A 233 8.98 -7.10 0.98
C ILE A 233 10.00 -7.87 0.12
N ALA A 234 10.49 -7.30 -0.97
CA ALA A 234 11.58 -7.85 -1.76
C ALA A 234 12.84 -8.06 -0.92
N ALA A 235 13.23 -7.07 -0.12
CA ALA A 235 14.37 -7.16 0.79
C ALA A 235 14.15 -8.22 1.88
N ALA A 236 12.96 -8.29 2.48
CA ALA A 236 12.62 -9.30 3.48
C ALA A 236 12.66 -10.73 2.90
N TYR A 237 12.13 -10.92 1.69
CA TYR A 237 12.21 -12.18 0.96
C TYR A 237 13.67 -12.58 0.71
N ALA A 238 14.48 -11.65 0.21
CA ALA A 238 15.89 -11.88 -0.06
C ALA A 238 16.67 -12.22 1.22
N ALA A 239 16.40 -11.54 2.33
CA ALA A 239 17.00 -11.86 3.63
C ALA A 239 16.66 -13.28 4.10
N PHE A 240 15.39 -13.69 3.99
CA PHE A 240 14.97 -15.05 4.33
C PHE A 240 15.67 -16.10 3.45
N ARG A 241 15.76 -15.84 2.15
CA ARG A 241 16.42 -16.73 1.20
C ARG A 241 17.93 -16.77 1.37
N PHE A 242 18.56 -15.66 1.72
CA PHE A 242 19.99 -15.57 2.06
C PHE A 242 20.34 -16.48 3.25
N LEU A 243 19.51 -16.46 4.30
CA LEU A 243 19.71 -17.29 5.49
C LEU A 243 19.47 -18.77 5.21
N SER A 244 18.62 -19.08 4.22
CA SER A 244 18.30 -20.45 3.81
C SER A 244 19.19 -20.94 2.66
N ALA A 245 20.13 -20.13 2.17
CA ALA A 245 20.96 -20.46 1.01
C ALA A 245 22.06 -21.46 1.40
N GLU A 246 22.13 -22.56 0.65
CA GLU A 246 23.09 -23.65 0.87
C GLU A 246 24.44 -23.38 0.19
N THR A 247 24.44 -22.59 -0.90
CA THR A 247 25.64 -22.27 -1.69
C THR A 247 26.04 -20.80 -1.54
N GLU A 248 27.34 -20.52 -1.72
CA GLU A 248 27.84 -19.14 -1.73
C GLU A 248 27.27 -18.32 -2.90
N GLU A 249 27.05 -18.96 -4.05
CA GLU A 249 26.45 -18.30 -5.22
C GLU A 249 25.00 -17.86 -4.94
N GLU A 250 24.19 -18.75 -4.35
CA GLU A 250 22.81 -18.42 -3.99
C GLU A 250 22.78 -17.32 -2.92
N ARG A 251 23.70 -17.38 -1.95
CA ARG A 251 23.85 -16.37 -0.91
C ARG A 251 24.23 -15.01 -1.50
N ALA A 252 25.17 -14.96 -2.43
CA ALA A 252 25.59 -13.72 -3.11
C ALA A 252 24.44 -13.10 -3.94
N HIS A 253 23.65 -13.94 -4.63
CA HIS A 253 22.48 -13.49 -5.38
C HIS A 253 21.43 -12.82 -4.48
N TYR A 254 21.09 -13.45 -3.34
CA TYR A 254 20.12 -12.87 -2.41
C TYR A 254 20.65 -11.69 -1.59
N ASP A 255 21.95 -11.63 -1.30
CA ASP A 255 22.56 -10.42 -0.72
C ASP A 255 22.34 -9.23 -1.67
N TRP A 256 22.58 -9.44 -2.96
CA TRP A 256 22.35 -8.41 -3.97
C TRP A 256 20.87 -8.06 -4.16
N MET A 257 19.98 -9.06 -4.24
CA MET A 257 18.53 -8.82 -4.30
C MET A 257 18.05 -8.00 -3.09
N GLY A 258 18.56 -8.33 -1.89
CA GLY A 258 18.25 -7.60 -0.66
C GLY A 258 18.77 -6.17 -0.68
N TYR A 259 19.98 -5.95 -1.19
CA TYR A 259 20.54 -4.62 -1.39
C TYR A 259 19.67 -3.78 -2.35
N ILE A 260 19.27 -4.34 -3.49
CA ILE A 260 18.42 -3.63 -4.47
C ILE A 260 17.04 -3.32 -3.88
N GLY A 261 16.41 -4.28 -3.18
CA GLY A 261 15.13 -4.07 -2.51
C GLY A 261 15.18 -2.95 -1.46
N ASN A 262 16.21 -2.96 -0.61
CA ASN A 262 16.43 -1.89 0.38
C ASN A 262 16.72 -0.54 -0.29
N PHE A 263 17.51 -0.52 -1.36
CA PHE A 263 17.80 0.70 -2.10
C PHE A 263 16.51 1.33 -2.64
N ILE A 264 15.66 0.54 -3.31
CA ILE A 264 14.37 1.01 -3.83
C ILE A 264 13.49 1.52 -2.68
N ALA A 265 13.37 0.77 -1.59
CA ALA A 265 12.53 1.13 -0.46
C ALA A 265 12.97 2.43 0.19
N ILE A 266 14.27 2.59 0.50
CA ILE A 266 14.82 3.76 1.18
C ILE A 266 14.68 5.01 0.30
N GLN A 267 15.00 4.91 -1.00
CA GLN A 267 14.91 6.05 -1.92
C GLN A 267 13.47 6.55 -2.06
N ALA A 268 12.50 5.64 -2.21
CA ALA A 268 11.09 6.01 -2.24
C ALA A 268 10.60 6.56 -0.89
N PHE A 269 11.09 5.99 0.22
CA PHE A 269 10.68 6.38 1.57
C PHE A 269 11.11 7.79 1.93
N ILE A 270 12.25 8.28 1.44
CA ILE A 270 12.69 9.67 1.66
C ILE A 270 11.65 10.68 1.17
N VAL A 271 10.95 10.37 0.07
CA VAL A 271 9.95 11.27 -0.53
C VAL A 271 8.56 11.10 0.11
N LEU A 272 8.27 9.94 0.71
CA LEU A 272 6.94 9.59 1.23
C LEU A 272 6.41 10.56 2.29
N PRO A 273 7.19 11.05 3.29
CA PRO A 273 6.72 12.03 4.25
C PRO A 273 6.18 13.32 3.62
N PHE A 274 6.78 13.80 2.53
CA PHE A 274 6.31 15.00 1.83
C PHE A 274 4.96 14.75 1.14
N ALA A 275 4.78 13.59 0.53
CA ALA A 275 3.48 13.19 -0.02
C ALA A 275 2.42 13.02 1.07
N GLY A 276 2.79 12.49 2.23
CA GLY A 276 1.92 12.41 3.41
C GLY A 276 1.53 13.78 3.96
N TYR A 277 2.49 14.71 4.05
CA TYR A 277 2.21 16.09 4.43
C TYR A 277 1.26 16.77 3.46
N TYR A 278 1.49 16.62 2.15
CA TYR A 278 0.59 17.15 1.13
C TYR A 278 -0.82 16.60 1.29
N PHE A 279 -0.97 15.29 1.48
CA PHE A 279 -2.28 14.68 1.72
C PHE A 279 -2.96 15.18 2.99
N GLY A 280 -2.25 15.23 4.12
CA GLY A 280 -2.79 15.75 5.38
C GLY A 280 -3.20 17.22 5.29
N ARG A 281 -2.43 18.04 4.56
CA ARG A 281 -2.73 19.45 4.32
C ARG A 281 -4.03 19.64 3.54
N GLU A 282 -4.26 18.85 2.49
CA GLU A 282 -5.51 18.95 1.69
C GLU A 282 -6.75 18.53 2.51
N ILE A 283 -6.62 17.53 3.38
CA ILE A 283 -7.70 17.18 4.33
C ILE A 283 -8.00 18.37 5.26
N TYR A 284 -6.96 19.01 5.80
CA TYR A 284 -7.12 20.18 6.67
C TYR A 284 -7.76 21.37 5.94
N ALA A 285 -7.40 21.59 4.67
CA ALA A 285 -7.96 22.66 3.85
C ALA A 285 -9.43 22.40 3.47
N TYR A 286 -9.81 21.14 3.29
CA TYR A 286 -11.20 20.74 3.06
C TYR A 286 -12.06 20.95 4.30
N ASP A 287 -11.61 20.48 5.46
CA ASP A 287 -12.32 20.63 6.72
C ASP A 287 -11.33 20.71 7.89
N GLN A 288 -11.33 21.87 8.56
CA GLN A 288 -10.45 22.13 9.69
C GLN A 288 -10.72 21.18 10.86
N GLN A 289 -11.97 20.78 11.09
CA GLN A 289 -12.35 19.85 12.15
C GLN A 289 -11.81 18.44 11.89
N LEU A 290 -11.80 17.97 10.64
CA LEU A 290 -11.13 16.71 10.28
C LEU A 290 -9.63 16.79 10.58
N GLY A 291 -8.99 17.90 10.20
CA GLY A 291 -7.59 18.17 10.49
C GLY A 291 -7.26 18.16 11.99
N ILE A 292 -8.06 18.85 12.80
CA ILE A 292 -7.93 18.87 14.26
C ILE A 292 -8.13 17.46 14.82
N THR A 293 -9.18 16.75 14.41
CA THR A 293 -9.47 15.37 14.88
C THR A 293 -8.30 14.43 14.65
N MET A 294 -7.64 14.59 13.50
CA MET A 294 -6.52 13.78 13.04
C MET A 294 -5.23 14.06 13.82
N MET A 295 -4.79 15.32 13.93
CA MET A 295 -3.46 15.64 14.51
C MET A 295 -3.49 16.13 15.96
N GLY A 296 -4.58 16.75 16.41
CA GLY A 296 -4.71 17.31 17.77
C GLY A 296 -5.80 16.66 18.63
N GLY A 297 -6.69 15.88 18.03
CA GLY A 297 -7.86 15.28 18.66
C GLY A 297 -7.66 13.82 19.04
N PHE A 298 -8.76 13.05 19.07
CA PHE A 298 -8.75 11.68 19.57
C PHE A 298 -7.92 10.70 18.74
N LEU A 299 -7.58 11.02 17.49
CA LEU A 299 -6.76 10.19 16.60
C LEU A 299 -5.28 10.57 16.63
N SER A 300 -4.88 11.60 17.37
CA SER A 300 -3.49 12.09 17.39
C SER A 300 -2.48 11.03 17.86
N TRP A 301 -2.89 10.08 18.70
CA TRP A 301 -2.03 8.97 19.13
C TRP A 301 -1.58 8.09 17.96
N LEU A 302 -2.38 7.94 16.90
CA LEU A 302 -1.98 7.21 15.68
C LEU A 302 -0.84 7.94 14.95
N TRP A 303 -0.85 9.28 14.97
CA TRP A 303 0.21 10.11 14.40
C TRP A 303 1.50 10.00 15.21
N ILE A 304 1.40 9.92 16.54
CA ILE A 304 2.56 9.68 17.41
C ILE A 304 3.17 8.31 17.11
N ILE A 305 2.35 7.25 17.03
CA ILE A 305 2.82 5.92 16.64
C ILE A 305 3.49 5.96 15.27
N GLN A 306 2.87 6.63 14.29
CA GLN A 306 3.44 6.78 12.95
C GLN A 306 4.79 7.49 12.98
N ALA A 307 4.93 8.59 13.73
CA ALA A 307 6.18 9.33 13.88
C ALA A 307 7.28 8.45 14.50
N ILE A 308 6.96 7.69 15.54
CA ILE A 308 7.88 6.74 16.18
C ILE A 308 8.30 5.65 15.18
N LEU A 309 7.35 5.05 14.46
CA LEU A 309 7.64 4.01 13.47
C LEU A 309 8.52 4.54 12.33
N ILE A 310 8.28 5.75 11.84
CA ILE A 310 9.12 6.37 10.80
C ILE A 310 10.52 6.65 11.35
N GLY A 311 10.63 7.16 12.59
CA GLY A 311 11.92 7.32 13.27
C GLY A 311 12.71 6.01 13.37
N ILE A 312 12.04 4.93 13.80
CA ILE A 312 12.63 3.57 13.86
C ILE A 312 13.09 3.11 12.48
N ILE A 313 12.28 3.30 11.43
CA ILE A 313 12.64 2.92 10.06
C ILE A 313 13.87 3.71 9.60
N PHE A 314 13.90 5.04 9.76
CA PHE A 314 15.07 5.83 9.35
C PHE A 314 16.34 5.44 10.11
N LEU A 315 16.26 5.24 11.42
CA LEU A 315 17.39 4.80 12.23
C LEU A 315 17.88 3.40 11.80
N SER A 316 16.95 2.47 11.61
CA SER A 316 17.28 1.09 11.21
C SER A 316 17.86 1.03 9.79
N SER A 317 17.30 1.79 8.84
CA SER A 317 17.80 1.90 7.47
C SER A 317 19.20 2.52 7.43
N ASN A 318 19.46 3.57 8.22
CA ASN A 318 20.80 4.18 8.30
C ASN A 318 21.80 3.23 8.95
N TYR A 319 21.39 2.49 9.97
CA TYR A 319 22.24 1.46 10.59
C TYR A 319 22.61 0.35 9.60
N TYR A 320 21.64 -0.12 8.82
CA TYR A 320 21.89 -1.09 7.74
C TYR A 320 22.88 -0.55 6.69
N LEU A 321 22.67 0.70 6.23
CA LEU A 321 23.57 1.34 5.26
C LEU A 321 24.99 1.51 5.82
N TRP A 322 25.13 1.83 7.11
CA TRP A 322 26.44 1.86 7.77
C TRP A 322 27.11 0.49 7.67
N ILE A 323 26.49 -0.58 8.16
CA ILE A 323 27.08 -1.92 8.11
C ILE A 323 27.46 -2.31 6.67
N GLY A 324 26.63 -1.93 5.69
CA GLY A 324 26.92 -2.13 4.28
C GLY A 324 28.18 -1.38 3.80
N MET A 325 28.38 -0.13 4.23
CA MET A 325 29.56 0.67 3.89
C MET A 325 30.87 0.05 4.41
N GLU A 326 30.86 -0.65 5.54
CA GLU A 326 32.07 -1.31 6.08
C GLU A 326 32.62 -2.41 5.15
N ARG A 327 31.80 -2.89 4.21
CA ARG A 327 32.20 -3.86 3.18
C ARG A 327 32.86 -3.22 1.96
N ILE A 328 32.80 -1.89 1.81
CA ILE A 328 33.24 -1.17 0.61
C ILE A 328 34.60 -0.49 0.86
N PRO A 329 35.66 -0.87 0.12
CA PRO A 329 36.97 -0.21 0.22
C PRO A 329 36.86 1.30 0.00
N GLY A 330 37.48 2.08 0.91
CA GLY A 330 37.46 3.55 0.84
C GLY A 330 36.18 4.21 1.36
N ALA A 331 35.24 3.46 1.95
CA ALA A 331 34.09 4.05 2.64
C ALA A 331 34.45 4.67 4.01
N GLU A 332 35.64 4.39 4.54
CA GLU A 332 36.15 4.93 5.81
C GLU A 332 36.09 6.46 5.88
N ARG A 333 36.25 7.15 4.74
CA ARG A 333 36.12 8.61 4.60
C ARG A 333 34.77 9.15 5.07
N TYR A 334 33.72 8.33 5.03
CA TYR A 334 32.37 8.75 5.40
C TYR A 334 32.06 8.58 6.89
N ARG A 335 32.94 7.93 7.65
CA ARG A 335 32.71 7.56 9.06
C ARG A 335 32.45 8.75 9.99
N MET A 336 33.03 9.92 9.67
CA MET A 336 32.76 11.16 10.40
C MET A 336 31.30 11.61 10.21
N TYR A 337 30.81 11.60 8.98
CA TYR A 337 29.44 12.03 8.66
C TYR A 337 28.40 11.09 9.26
N THR A 338 28.70 9.80 9.42
CA THR A 338 27.78 8.84 10.04
C THR A 338 27.38 9.27 11.45
N ARG A 339 28.32 9.78 12.26
CA ARG A 339 28.03 10.27 13.61
C ARG A 339 27.15 11.53 13.58
N LEU A 340 27.41 12.44 12.63
CA LEU A 340 26.63 13.66 12.46
C LEU A 340 25.20 13.35 12.01
N ILE A 341 25.04 12.48 11.02
CA ILE A 341 23.73 12.03 10.52
C ILE A 341 22.94 11.34 11.64
N LEU A 342 23.57 10.45 12.41
CA LEU A 342 22.91 9.81 13.54
C LEU A 342 22.46 10.81 14.61
N LEU A 343 23.29 11.80 14.96
CA LEU A 343 22.89 12.84 15.89
C LEU A 343 21.68 13.61 15.37
N VAL A 344 21.71 14.03 14.10
CA VAL A 344 20.59 14.74 13.46
C VAL A 344 19.33 13.87 13.44
N LEU A 345 19.44 12.58 13.12
CA LEU A 345 18.30 11.66 13.11
C LEU A 345 17.74 11.42 14.51
N ILE A 346 18.58 11.24 15.52
CA ILE A 346 18.13 11.05 16.91
C ILE A 346 17.43 12.32 17.40
N VAL A 347 18.07 13.49 17.25
CA VAL A 347 17.48 14.76 17.69
C VAL A 347 16.20 15.05 16.91
N GLY A 348 16.20 14.88 15.59
CA GLY A 348 15.01 15.06 14.75
C GLY A 348 13.88 14.10 15.11
N THR A 349 14.19 12.83 15.39
CA THR A 349 13.20 11.84 15.85
C THR A 349 12.65 12.20 17.21
N LEU A 350 13.49 12.65 18.15
CA LEU A 350 13.05 13.10 19.48
C LEU A 350 12.12 14.31 19.37
N VAL A 351 12.49 15.31 18.56
CA VAL A 351 11.64 16.49 18.31
C VAL A 351 10.31 16.08 17.70
N TRP A 352 10.33 15.21 16.68
CA TRP A 352 9.11 14.82 15.98
C TRP A 352 8.20 13.88 16.79
N ALA A 353 8.79 12.97 17.57
CA ALA A 353 8.04 12.07 18.45
C ALA A 353 7.46 12.80 19.68
N THR A 354 7.93 14.02 19.98
CA THR A 354 7.41 14.82 21.08
C THR A 354 6.10 15.49 20.65
N PRO A 355 4.95 15.09 21.21
CA PRO A 355 3.67 15.65 20.80
C PRO A 355 3.47 17.05 21.40
N HIS A 356 2.98 17.99 20.59
CA HIS A 356 2.57 19.31 21.04
C HIS A 356 1.25 19.26 21.86
N SER A 357 0.40 18.27 21.60
CA SER A 357 -0.85 18.02 22.31
C SER A 357 -0.96 16.55 22.71
N LEU A 358 -1.22 16.29 23.98
CA LEU A 358 -1.51 14.95 24.48
C LEU A 358 -3.02 14.75 24.59
N VAL A 359 -3.49 13.57 24.19
CA VAL A 359 -4.87 13.18 24.49
C VAL A 359 -4.96 12.97 26.00
N ALA A 360 -5.62 13.89 26.68
CA ALA A 360 -5.77 13.90 28.12
C ALA A 360 -7.26 13.82 28.49
N SER A 361 -7.56 13.07 29.53
CA SER A 361 -8.86 13.13 30.20
C SER A 361 -9.10 14.53 30.77
N LEU A 362 -10.37 14.85 31.05
CA LEU A 362 -10.77 16.10 31.69
C LEU A 362 -10.07 16.33 33.04
N GLU A 363 -9.76 15.25 33.77
CA GLU A 363 -9.03 15.32 35.04
C GLU A 363 -7.54 15.65 34.81
N GLU A 364 -6.91 15.02 33.81
CA GLU A 364 -5.52 15.29 33.44
C GLU A 364 -5.36 16.71 32.89
N ALA A 365 -6.27 17.18 32.04
CA ALA A 365 -6.26 18.56 31.52
C ALA A 365 -6.37 19.61 32.65
N ARG A 366 -7.20 19.34 33.66
CA ARG A 366 -7.28 20.20 34.86
C ARG A 366 -5.98 20.20 35.66
N LYS A 367 -5.34 19.04 35.82
CA LYS A 367 -4.03 18.92 36.49
C LYS A 367 -2.91 19.62 35.71
N MET A 368 -3.00 19.66 34.38
CA MET A 368 -2.06 20.37 33.51
C MET A 368 -2.27 21.89 33.47
N GLY A 369 -3.36 22.41 34.04
CA GLY A 369 -3.68 23.83 34.03
C GLY A 369 -4.27 24.34 32.70
N GLY A 370 -4.70 23.44 31.81
CA GLY A 370 -5.26 23.80 30.50
C GLY A 370 -5.35 22.63 29.53
N ALA A 371 -5.71 22.93 28.28
CA ALA A 371 -5.77 21.94 27.20
C ALA A 371 -4.37 21.52 26.68
N HIS A 372 -3.32 22.24 27.07
CA HIS A 372 -1.95 22.00 26.64
C HIS A 372 -1.08 21.58 27.83
N HIS A 373 -0.10 20.72 27.56
CA HIS A 373 0.85 20.30 28.58
C HIS A 373 1.84 21.45 28.86
N PRO A 374 2.08 21.82 30.13
CA PRO A 374 2.81 23.04 30.49
C PRO A 374 4.28 23.08 30.01
N LEU A 375 4.86 21.92 29.67
CA LEU A 375 6.22 21.82 29.12
C LEU A 375 6.25 21.54 27.60
N LEU A 376 5.16 21.05 27.00
CA LEU A 376 5.18 20.54 25.62
C LEU A 376 4.33 21.38 24.64
N GLY A 377 3.37 22.16 25.13
CA GLY A 377 2.45 22.96 24.31
C GLY A 377 2.65 24.47 24.46
N VAL A 378 3.91 24.93 24.45
CA VAL A 378 4.31 26.35 24.46
C VAL A 378 4.41 26.88 23.04
#